data_AF-A0A2I0UG92-F1
#
_entry.id   AF-A0A2I0UG92-F1
#
_cell.length_a   1.000
_cell.length_b   1.000
_cell.length_c   1.000
_cell.angle_alpha   90.00
_cell.angle_beta   90.00
_cell.angle_gamma   90.00
#
_symmetry.space_group_name_H-M   'P 1'
#
loop_
_entity.id
_entity.type
_entity.pdbx_description
1 polymer ?
#
loop_
_entity_poly.entity_id
_entity_poly.type
_entity_poly.pdbx_seq_one_letter_code
_entity_poly.pdbx_strand_id
1 'polypeptide(L)'
;MAWTGKTGDQPSQRGFMKGRSCLTNLISFYDKVNHLVDEGNAVDVVYLDFSKAFDTISHRIILEKLAARGLDSHMLHDVKSCLDSQAQGVVVNPIGGWSQVVFPRALY
;
A
#
# COMPACT_ATOMS: atom_id res chain seq x y z
N MET A 1 -0.76 -15.82 -28.46
CA MET A 1 0.14 -15.86 -27.29
C MET A 1 -0.71 -15.98 -26.05
N ALA A 2 -0.70 -17.15 -25.42
CA ALA A 2 -1.43 -17.40 -24.18
C ALA A 2 -0.65 -16.79 -23.00
N TRP A 3 -1.29 -15.89 -22.26
CA TRP A 3 -0.76 -15.38 -20.99
C TRP A 3 -0.78 -16.51 -19.96
N THR A 4 0.38 -17.10 -19.67
CA THR A 4 0.51 -18.07 -18.58
C THR A 4 0.56 -17.33 -17.25
N GLY A 5 -0.46 -17.58 -16.42
CA GLY A 5 -0.68 -16.90 -15.15
C GLY A 5 0.45 -17.07 -14.13
N LYS A 6 1.00 -15.93 -13.72
CA LYS A 6 1.42 -15.66 -12.33
C LYS A 6 1.04 -14.22 -12.04
N THR A 7 0.01 -13.99 -11.22
CA THR A 7 -0.15 -12.68 -10.58
C THR A 7 1.08 -12.50 -9.69
N GLY A 8 1.81 -11.40 -9.83
CA GLY A 8 3.05 -11.11 -9.07
C GLY A 8 2.81 -10.85 -7.58
N ASP A 9 1.74 -11.40 -7.02
CA ASP A 9 1.19 -11.08 -5.71
C ASP A 9 1.39 -12.26 -4.75
N GLN A 10 1.83 -11.95 -3.53
CA GLN A 10 2.08 -12.96 -2.52
C GLN A 10 0.76 -13.59 -2.05
N PRO A 11 0.65 -14.94 -1.93
CA PRO A 11 -0.60 -15.59 -1.50
C PRO A 11 -1.09 -15.16 -0.11
N SER A 12 -0.17 -14.76 0.78
CA SER A 12 -0.46 -14.23 2.12
C SER A 12 -0.84 -12.74 2.12
N GLN A 13 -0.62 -12.00 1.02
CA GLN A 13 -0.99 -10.58 0.92
C GLN A 13 -2.51 -10.43 1.00
N ARG A 14 -3.03 -9.80 2.06
CA ARG A 14 -4.48 -9.57 2.22
C ARG A 14 -4.87 -8.12 1.93
N GLY A 15 -4.01 -7.15 2.25
CA GLY A 15 -4.26 -5.73 1.97
C GLY A 15 -4.19 -5.41 0.48
N PHE A 16 -5.04 -4.49 0.02
CA PHE A 16 -5.12 -4.00 -1.37
C PHE A 16 -5.36 -5.09 -2.44
N MET A 17 -5.91 -6.24 -2.04
CA MET A 17 -6.22 -7.35 -2.95
C MET A 17 -7.73 -7.53 -3.07
N LYS A 18 -8.22 -7.71 -4.30
CA LYS A 18 -9.65 -7.96 -4.54
C LYS A 18 -10.11 -9.22 -3.80
N GLY A 19 -11.24 -9.12 -3.10
CA GLY A 19 -11.83 -10.24 -2.36
C GLY A 19 -11.08 -10.63 -1.08
N ARG A 20 -10.09 -9.84 -0.64
CA ARG A 20 -9.38 -10.03 0.62
C ARG A 20 -9.60 -8.79 1.49
N SER A 21 -9.79 -9.01 2.79
CA SER A 21 -10.09 -7.97 3.79
C SER A 21 -9.30 -8.19 5.08
N CYS A 22 -9.29 -7.20 5.97
CA CYS A 22 -8.71 -7.32 7.30
C CYS A 22 -9.33 -8.48 8.10
N LEU A 23 -10.64 -8.71 7.95
CA LEU A 23 -11.32 -9.84 8.59
C LEU A 23 -10.79 -11.18 8.07
N THR A 24 -10.68 -11.35 6.75
CA THR A 24 -10.13 -12.59 6.16
C THR A 24 -8.65 -12.78 6.48
N ASN A 25 -7.91 -11.69 6.77
CA ASN A 25 -6.55 -11.77 7.27
C ASN A 25 -6.53 -12.35 8.68
N LEU A 26 -7.39 -11.84 9.57
CA LEU A 26 -7.47 -12.28 10.96
C LEU A 26 -7.89 -13.74 11.07
N ILE A 27 -8.94 -14.15 10.32
CA ILE A 27 -9.40 -15.55 10.28
C ILE A 27 -8.26 -16.46 9.83
N SER A 28 -7.64 -16.15 8.69
CA SER A 28 -6.54 -16.96 8.14
C SER A 28 -5.31 -17.03 9.06
N PHE A 29 -5.07 -16.00 9.85
CA PHE A 29 -3.99 -15.97 10.83
C PHE A 29 -4.32 -16.88 12.02
N TYR A 30 -5.51 -16.76 12.62
CA TYR A 30 -5.91 -17.60 13.75
C TYR A 30 -6.06 -19.06 13.37
N ASP A 31 -6.59 -19.39 12.19
CA ASP A 31 -6.66 -20.77 11.71
C ASP A 31 -5.27 -21.42 11.72
N LYS A 32 -4.24 -20.67 11.28
CA LYS A 32 -2.85 -21.14 11.28
C LYS A 32 -2.28 -21.27 12.69
N VAL A 33 -2.53 -20.29 13.56
CA VAL A 33 -2.05 -20.33 14.95
C VAL A 33 -2.69 -21.49 15.70
N ASN A 34 -4.01 -21.64 15.60
CA ASN A 34 -4.76 -22.71 16.26
C ASN A 34 -4.27 -24.09 15.83
N HIS A 35 -4.07 -24.31 14.53
CA HIS A 35 -3.51 -25.58 14.03
C HIS A 35 -2.15 -25.91 14.65
N LEU A 36 -1.24 -24.92 14.74
CA LEU A 36 0.08 -25.15 15.34
C LEU A 36 -0.02 -25.44 16.83
N VAL A 37 -0.91 -24.75 17.53
CA VAL A 37 -1.16 -24.96 18.96
C VAL A 37 -1.78 -26.33 19.23
N ASP A 38 -2.73 -26.78 18.40
CA ASP A 38 -3.37 -28.10 18.49
C ASP A 38 -2.36 -29.24 18.31
N GLU A 39 -1.32 -29.01 17.50
CA GLU A 39 -0.17 -29.92 17.34
C GLU A 39 0.83 -29.87 18.50
N GLY A 40 0.62 -28.99 19.48
CA GLY A 40 1.50 -28.80 20.63
C GLY A 40 2.73 -27.94 20.36
N ASN A 41 2.77 -27.21 19.23
CA ASN A 41 3.88 -26.31 18.92
C ASN A 41 3.75 -24.98 19.68
N ALA A 42 4.89 -24.43 20.12
CA ALA A 42 4.96 -23.05 20.60
C ALA A 42 4.88 -22.08 19.41
N VAL A 43 4.11 -21.00 19.56
CA VAL A 43 3.89 -20.01 18.50
C VAL A 43 4.27 -18.62 19.01
N ASP A 44 5.24 -18.00 18.34
CA ASP A 44 5.62 -16.60 18.54
C ASP A 44 5.21 -15.75 17.33
N VAL A 45 4.76 -14.52 17.58
CA VAL A 45 4.23 -13.62 16.54
C VAL A 45 4.97 -12.28 16.59
N VAL A 46 5.57 -11.90 15.47
CA VAL A 46 6.25 -10.60 15.32
C VAL A 46 5.40 -9.68 14.44
N TYR A 47 4.96 -8.57 15.00
CA TYR A 47 4.27 -7.51 14.26
C TYR A 47 5.26 -6.44 13.83
N LEU A 48 5.30 -6.14 12.53
CA LEU A 48 6.12 -5.09 11.95
C LEU A 48 5.20 -4.05 11.31
N ASP A 49 5.48 -2.78 11.60
CA ASP A 49 4.80 -1.65 10.97
C ASP A 49 5.83 -0.65 10.45
N PHE A 50 5.55 -0.07 9.28
CA PHE A 50 6.41 0.94 8.67
C PHE A 50 5.77 2.31 8.88
N SER A 51 6.32 3.09 9.80
CA SER A 51 5.91 4.48 9.98
C SER A 51 6.07 5.23 8.67
N LYS A 52 5.00 5.90 8.22
CA LYS A 52 5.00 6.71 6.98
C LYS A 52 5.57 5.96 5.79
N ALA A 53 5.11 4.71 5.59
CA ALA A 53 5.67 3.81 4.59
C ALA A 53 5.76 4.45 3.19
N PHE A 54 4.70 5.14 2.75
CA PHE A 54 4.67 5.79 1.43
C PHE A 54 5.57 7.02 1.31
N ASP A 55 5.92 7.66 2.42
CA ASP A 55 6.81 8.84 2.48
C ASP A 55 8.27 8.40 2.47
N THR A 56 8.54 7.21 3.02
CA THR A 56 9.88 6.71 3.27
C THR A 56 10.39 5.85 2.12
N ILE A 57 9.50 5.23 1.34
CA ILE A 57 9.90 4.42 0.19
C ILE A 57 10.48 5.32 -0.91
N SER A 58 11.66 4.96 -1.44
CA SER A 58 12.29 5.68 -2.54
C SER A 58 11.41 5.71 -3.80
N HIS A 59 11.16 6.91 -4.34
CA HIS A 59 10.39 7.10 -5.58
C HIS A 59 10.98 6.30 -6.74
N ARG A 60 12.32 6.20 -6.83
CA ARG A 60 13.00 5.38 -7.85
C ARG A 60 12.57 3.92 -7.77
N ILE A 61 12.56 3.35 -6.56
CA ILE A 61 12.19 1.93 -6.35
C ILE A 61 10.73 1.70 -6.76
N ILE A 62 9.82 2.64 -6.46
CA ILE A 62 8.42 2.55 -6.87
C ILE A 62 8.31 2.52 -8.40
N LEU A 63 8.95 3.46 -9.09
CA LEU A 63 8.91 3.57 -10.54
C LEU A 63 9.53 2.33 -11.23
N GLU A 64 10.68 1.84 -10.75
CA GLU A 64 11.30 0.62 -11.26
C GLU A 64 10.39 -0.61 -11.11
N LYS A 65 9.73 -0.76 -9.95
CA LYS A 65 8.78 -1.86 -9.69
C LYS A 65 7.52 -1.78 -10.53
N LEU A 66 7.08 -0.58 -10.89
CA LEU A 66 5.93 -0.35 -11.77
C LEU A 66 6.28 -0.60 -13.24
N ALA A 67 7.45 -0.13 -13.69
CA ALA A 67 7.97 -0.41 -15.02
C ALA A 67 8.13 -1.92 -15.24
N ALA A 68 8.67 -2.65 -14.25
CA ALA A 68 8.80 -4.10 -14.29
C ALA A 68 7.44 -4.85 -14.33
N ARG A 69 6.34 -4.19 -13.95
CA ARG A 69 4.96 -4.72 -14.08
C ARG A 69 4.30 -4.34 -15.40
N GLY A 70 5.00 -3.63 -16.28
CA GLY A 70 4.54 -3.32 -17.63
C GLY A 70 3.76 -2.01 -17.77
N LEU A 71 3.85 -1.09 -16.81
CA LEU A 71 3.30 0.26 -17.00
C LEU A 71 4.11 1.01 -18.07
N ASP A 72 3.40 1.73 -18.95
CA ASP A 72 4.04 2.52 -20.00
C ASP A 72 4.60 3.85 -19.47
N SER A 73 5.38 4.52 -20.32
CA SER A 73 6.09 5.75 -19.97
C SER A 73 5.18 6.91 -19.54
N HIS A 74 3.97 7.02 -20.08
CA HIS A 74 3.03 8.10 -19.73
C HIS A 74 2.48 7.86 -18.33
N MET A 75 2.03 6.62 -18.04
CA MET A 75 1.56 6.26 -16.70
C MET A 75 2.66 6.41 -15.65
N LEU A 76 3.90 6.03 -15.96
CA LEU A 76 5.04 6.22 -15.06
C LEU A 76 5.36 7.70 -14.83
N HIS A 77 5.22 8.54 -15.86
CA HIS A 77 5.39 9.98 -15.75
C HIS A 77 4.34 10.59 -14.81
N ASP A 78 3.09 10.20 -14.94
CA ASP A 78 2.01 10.67 -14.08
C ASP A 78 2.21 10.25 -12.62
N VAL A 79 2.59 8.99 -12.39
CA VAL A 79 2.92 8.49 -11.05
C VAL A 79 4.10 9.25 -10.46
N LYS A 80 5.15 9.51 -11.26
CA LYS A 80 6.30 10.30 -10.81
C LYS A 80 5.87 11.71 -10.39
N SER A 81 5.05 12.37 -11.20
CA SER A 81 4.51 13.70 -10.88
C SER A 81 3.72 13.69 -9.56
N CYS A 82 2.88 12.67 -9.34
CA CYS A 82 2.14 12.50 -8.09
C CYS A 82 3.06 12.29 -6.87
N LEU A 83 4.13 11.52 -7.02
CA LEU A 83 5.11 11.28 -5.95
C LEU A 83 5.90 12.55 -5.63
N ASP A 84 6.26 13.33 -6.64
CA ASP A 84 7.02 14.58 -6.49
C ASP A 84 6.14 15.75 -5.97
N SER A 85 4.83 15.70 -6.17
CA SER A 85 3.87 16.66 -5.60
C SER A 85 3.65 16.43 -4.10
N GLN A 86 4.59 16.89 -3.28
CA GLN A 86 4.63 16.63 -1.84
C GLN A 86 3.69 17.51 -0.99
N ALA A 87 2.85 18.35 -1.62
CA ALA A 87 1.89 19.21 -0.94
C ALA A 87 0.48 19.04 -1.53
N GLN A 88 -0.43 18.46 -0.76
CA GLN A 88 -1.86 18.54 -1.06
C GLN A 88 -2.39 19.85 -0.50
N GLY A 89 -2.65 20.80 -1.39
CA GLY A 89 -3.41 22.01 -1.08
C GLY A 89 -4.88 21.77 -1.41
N VAL A 90 -5.77 21.93 -0.42
CA VAL A 90 -7.21 21.97 -0.70
C VAL A 90 -7.60 23.42 -0.82
N VAL A 91 -8.26 23.75 -1.92
CA VAL A 91 -8.89 25.06 -2.08
C VAL A 91 -10.25 24.99 -1.40
N VAL A 92 -10.39 25.70 -0.28
CA VAL A 92 -11.67 25.80 0.43
C VAL A 92 -12.30 27.14 0.05
N ASN A 93 -13.58 27.12 -0.34
CA ASN A 93 -14.38 28.32 -0.56
C ASN A 93 -15.39 28.50 0.59
N PRO A 94 -14.99 29.08 1.72
CA PRO A 94 -15.98 29.64 2.63
C PRO A 94 -16.67 30.83 1.95
N ILE A 95 -17.84 31.22 2.45
CA ILE A 95 -18.81 32.20 1.90
C ILE A 95 -18.23 33.65 1.75
N GLY A 96 -16.91 33.82 1.74
CA GLY A 96 -16.19 35.08 1.60
C GLY A 96 -14.90 35.03 0.76
N GLY A 97 -14.61 33.95 0.03
CA GLY A 97 -13.54 33.93 -0.97
C GLY A 97 -12.58 32.74 -0.93
N TRP A 98 -11.87 32.54 -2.04
CA TRP A 98 -10.90 31.46 -2.22
C TRP A 98 -9.68 31.63 -1.34
N SER A 99 -9.38 30.64 -0.49
CA SER A 99 -8.14 30.59 0.29
C SER A 99 -7.42 29.27 0.04
N GLN A 100 -6.11 29.33 -0.25
CA GLN A 100 -5.28 28.15 -0.42
C GLN A 100 -4.85 27.64 0.96
N VAL A 101 -5.33 26.45 1.34
CA VAL A 101 -4.90 25.79 2.58
C VAL A 101 -3.91 24.71 2.21
N VAL A 102 -2.64 24.91 2.58
CA VAL A 102 -1.58 23.92 2.43
C VAL A 102 -1.52 23.11 3.73
N PHE A 103 -1.69 21.80 3.66
CA PHE A 103 -1.51 20.91 4.80
C PHE A 103 -0.04 20.46 4.87
N PRO A 104 0.79 20.98 5.80
CA PRO A 104 2.10 20.39 6.05
C PRO A 104 1.92 19.00 6.66
N ARG A 105 2.59 18.00 6.08
CA ARG A 105 2.53 16.57 6.43
C ARG A 105 3.24 16.22 7.75
N ALA A 106 3.12 17.09 8.74
CA ALA A 106 3.72 16.95 10.06
C ALA A 106 2.66 17.08 11.16
N LEU A 107 1.59 16.29 11.06
CA LEU A 107 0.82 15.86 12.22
C LEU A 107 0.54 14.37 12.01
N TYR A 108 0.95 13.58 13.01
CA TYR A 108 1.14 12.13 13.07
C TYR A 108 2.42 11.61 12.39
#